data_AF-A0A4U6SYQ6-F1
#
_entry.id   AF-A0A4U6SYQ6-F1
#
_cell.length_a   1.000
_cell.length_b   1.000
_cell.length_c   1.000
_cell.angle_alpha   90.00
_cell.angle_beta   90.00
_cell.angle_gamma   90.00
#
_symmetry.space_group_name_H-M   'P 1'
#
loop_
_entity.id
_entity.type
_entity.pdbx_description
1 polymer ?
#
loop_
_entity_poly.entity_id
_entity_poly.type
_entity_poly.pdbx_seq_one_letter_code
_entity_poly.pdbx_strand_id
1 'polypeptide(L)'
;MSSEYKHKNTLISVKVDTESNISTTLTLLKALPSTKLAISVKLPDCNARKISTAFKVSEALPYRKLAVSVKLPDDPLKLKLQYFHENATFATVVCMKPSPAIEFSGTVGAKGVSFGAECRYDTARGKFRKYRAAIGMTSKYYHAAFILADRGDTIKVYGLYHFDKKQKASAVVELTRKLSKNENTLTVGGLYTVDAQTTVKARLNNTGNLAALLRLEVKPRSHLMISGEFDMKALDRPPKIGLALALVP
;
A
#
# COMPACT_ATOMS: atom_id res chain seq x y z
N MET A 1 38.01 -0.96 0.87
CA MET A 1 38.19 -0.46 2.26
C MET A 1 36.96 -0.79 3.09
N SER A 2 37.13 -1.35 4.30
CA SER A 2 36.04 -1.56 5.26
C SER A 2 36.33 -0.82 6.56
N SER A 3 35.33 -0.12 7.11
CA SER A 3 35.39 0.58 8.39
C SER A 3 34.20 0.16 9.24
N GLU A 4 34.44 -0.11 10.52
CA GLU A 4 33.41 -0.49 11.47
C GLU A 4 33.40 0.48 12.65
N TYR A 5 32.23 0.99 12.98
CA TYR A 5 32.00 1.85 14.13
C TYR A 5 30.97 1.23 15.07
N LYS A 6 31.41 0.92 16.29
CA LYS A 6 30.56 0.33 17.33
C LYS A 6 30.40 1.32 18.47
N HIS A 7 29.16 1.70 18.77
CA HIS A 7 28.84 2.52 19.95
C HIS A 7 27.60 2.00 20.65
N LYS A 8 27.75 1.61 21.92
CA LYS A 8 26.71 0.96 22.75
C LYS A 8 26.09 -0.24 22.01
N ASN A 9 24.79 -0.18 21.71
CA ASN A 9 24.03 -1.22 21.03
C ASN A 9 23.96 -1.00 19.50
N THR A 10 24.83 -0.17 18.92
CA THR A 10 24.82 0.15 17.50
C THR A 10 26.14 -0.29 16.88
N LEU A 11 26.06 -1.04 15.77
CA LEU A 11 27.21 -1.44 14.95
C LEU A 11 26.97 -0.96 13.51
N ILE A 12 27.86 -0.09 13.03
CA ILE A 12 27.85 0.44 11.67
C ILE A 12 29.04 -0.18 10.96
N SER A 13 28.82 -0.91 9.87
CA SER A 13 29.90 -1.43 9.03
C SER A 13 29.78 -0.85 7.62
N VAL A 14 30.80 -0.14 7.19
CA VAL A 14 30.92 0.46 5.87
C VAL A 14 31.92 -0.36 5.08
N LYS A 15 31.52 -0.91 3.94
CA LYS A 15 32.41 -1.64 3.03
C LYS A 15 32.36 -0.98 1.66
N VAL A 16 33.52 -0.56 1.20
CA VAL A 16 33.77 0.07 -0.11
C VAL A 16 34.62 -0.90 -0.91
N ASP A 17 34.10 -1.36 -2.05
CA ASP A 17 34.85 -2.20 -2.98
C ASP A 17 35.57 -1.35 -4.05
N THR A 18 36.56 -1.94 -4.71
CA THR A 18 37.39 -1.34 -5.78
C THR A 18 36.59 -0.92 -7.03
N GLU A 19 35.33 -1.35 -7.15
CA GLU A 19 34.38 -0.97 -8.21
C GLU A 19 33.44 0.19 -7.82
N SER A 20 33.82 1.07 -6.89
CA SER A 20 33.02 2.24 -6.43
C SER A 20 31.66 1.93 -5.78
N ASN A 21 31.29 0.66 -5.61
CA ASN A 21 30.11 0.25 -4.86
C ASN A 21 30.28 0.53 -3.35
N ILE A 22 29.67 1.61 -2.86
CA ILE A 22 29.63 1.96 -1.43
C ILE A 22 28.46 1.20 -0.76
N SER A 23 28.76 0.16 0.02
CA SER A 23 27.78 -0.55 0.83
C SER A 23 27.87 -0.10 2.29
N THR A 24 26.86 0.59 2.80
CA THR A 24 26.80 1.07 4.20
C THR A 24 25.81 0.25 5.00
N THR A 25 26.27 -0.75 5.74
CA THR A 25 25.41 -1.62 6.56
C THR A 25 25.25 -0.99 7.96
N LEU A 26 24.01 -0.69 8.37
CA LEU A 26 23.74 0.06 9.60
C LEU A 26 22.92 -0.79 10.57
N THR A 27 23.59 -1.57 11.42
CA THR A 27 22.92 -2.53 12.30
C THR A 27 22.48 -1.86 13.61
N LEU A 28 21.17 -1.65 13.78
CA LEU A 28 20.59 -1.03 14.99
C LEU A 28 20.06 -2.09 15.98
N LEU A 29 20.90 -2.59 16.88
CA LEU A 29 20.56 -3.71 17.78
C LEU A 29 19.84 -3.25 19.06
N LYS A 30 18.59 -2.77 18.99
CA LYS A 30 17.56 -2.86 20.06
C LYS A 30 16.49 -1.78 19.87
N ALA A 31 15.30 -2.18 19.44
CA ALA A 31 14.10 -1.34 19.54
C ALA A 31 13.21 -1.74 20.73
N LEU A 32 13.38 -2.94 21.30
CA LEU A 32 12.65 -3.46 22.47
C LEU A 32 13.56 -4.31 23.37
N PRO A 33 13.21 -4.54 24.67
CA PRO A 33 14.05 -5.22 25.67
C PRO A 33 14.50 -6.66 25.34
N SER A 34 14.08 -7.23 24.21
CA SER A 34 14.32 -8.64 23.86
C SER A 34 14.45 -8.90 22.35
N THR A 35 14.73 -7.88 21.53
CA THR A 35 14.73 -8.03 20.05
C THR A 35 16.02 -7.53 19.40
N LYS A 36 16.65 -8.36 18.55
CA LYS A 36 17.81 -8.01 17.72
C LYS A 36 17.34 -7.55 16.35
N LEU A 37 17.24 -6.25 16.13
CA LEU A 37 16.91 -5.71 14.81
C LEU A 37 18.21 -5.53 13.99
N ALA A 38 18.30 -6.12 12.80
CA ALA A 38 19.40 -5.90 11.87
C ALA A 38 18.88 -5.14 10.64
N ILE A 39 19.47 -3.98 10.34
CA ILE A 39 19.12 -3.17 9.16
C ILE A 39 20.34 -3.19 8.24
N SER A 40 20.20 -3.78 7.06
CA SER A 40 21.24 -3.75 6.02
C SER A 40 20.86 -2.75 4.95
N VAL A 41 21.74 -1.80 4.68
CA VAL A 41 21.53 -0.72 3.70
C VAL A 41 22.59 -0.87 2.61
N LYS A 42 22.17 -0.98 1.35
CA LYS A 42 23.04 -0.98 0.17
C LYS A 42 22.69 0.26 -0.65
N LEU A 43 23.64 1.17 -0.83
CA LEU A 43 23.44 2.41 -1.57
C LEU A 43 23.84 2.18 -3.04
N PRO A 44 23.02 2.60 -4.02
CA PRO A 44 23.43 2.57 -5.43
C PRO A 44 24.39 3.72 -5.76
N ASP A 45 25.22 3.48 -6.77
CA ASP A 45 26.28 4.39 -7.24
C ASP A 45 25.70 5.75 -7.72
N CYS A 46 26.30 6.84 -7.27
CA CYS A 46 25.69 8.18 -7.28
C CYS A 46 26.00 8.95 -8.57
N ASN A 47 25.26 8.68 -9.65
CA ASN A 47 25.25 9.54 -10.85
C ASN A 47 23.82 9.94 -11.33
N ALA A 48 22.76 9.68 -10.55
CA ALA A 48 21.40 10.05 -10.90
C ALA A 48 20.91 11.29 -10.14
N ARG A 49 20.37 12.29 -10.86
CA ARG A 49 19.89 13.59 -10.34
C ARG A 49 18.69 13.49 -9.37
N LYS A 50 18.13 12.30 -9.16
CA LYS A 50 16.95 12.01 -8.34
C LYS A 50 16.96 10.52 -7.96
N ILE A 51 17.18 10.17 -6.69
CA ILE A 51 17.36 8.78 -6.23
C ILE A 51 16.32 8.44 -5.15
N SER A 52 15.29 7.64 -5.46
CA SER A 52 14.38 7.11 -4.44
C SER A 52 14.76 5.67 -4.06
N THR A 53 15.30 5.50 -2.87
CA THR A 53 15.67 4.22 -2.25
C THR A 53 14.59 3.80 -1.24
N ALA A 54 14.12 2.56 -1.34
CA ALA A 54 13.15 1.99 -0.40
C ALA A 54 13.75 0.74 0.26
N PHE A 55 13.91 0.79 1.58
CA PHE A 55 14.33 -0.33 2.41
C PHE A 55 13.10 -1.02 2.99
N LYS A 56 13.13 -2.35 3.00
CA LYS A 56 12.14 -3.19 3.69
C LYS A 56 12.91 -4.26 4.43
N VAL A 57 12.72 -4.32 5.74
CA VAL A 57 13.23 -5.38 6.61
C VAL A 57 12.01 -6.06 7.21
N SER A 58 11.97 -7.38 7.18
CA SER A 58 10.91 -8.15 7.83
C SER A 58 11.51 -9.29 8.63
N GLU A 59 11.07 -9.42 9.88
CA GLU A 59 11.45 -10.48 10.79
C GLU A 59 10.21 -11.35 11.08
N ALA A 60 10.36 -12.66 10.93
CA ALA A 60 9.32 -13.64 11.22
C ALA A 60 9.68 -14.35 12.53
N LEU A 61 8.81 -14.22 13.53
CA LEU A 61 8.87 -14.93 14.81
C LEU A 61 7.72 -15.95 14.84
N PRO A 62 7.78 -17.00 15.69
CA PRO A 62 6.63 -17.87 15.89
C PRO A 62 5.39 -17.01 16.27
N TYR A 63 4.33 -17.12 15.46
CA TYR A 63 3.06 -16.39 15.55
C TYR A 63 3.09 -14.87 15.31
N ARG A 64 4.22 -14.27 14.91
CA ARG A 64 4.34 -12.80 14.75
C ARG A 64 5.19 -12.42 13.54
N LYS A 65 4.85 -11.30 12.90
CA LYS A 65 5.69 -10.70 11.86
C LYS A 65 5.87 -9.22 12.11
N LEU A 66 7.12 -8.77 12.16
CA LEU A 66 7.49 -7.37 12.23
C LEU A 66 8.04 -6.94 10.87
N ALA A 67 7.56 -5.83 10.33
CA ALA A 67 8.08 -5.26 9.09
C ALA A 67 8.37 -3.76 9.26
N VAL A 68 9.60 -3.37 8.94
CA VAL A 68 10.07 -1.98 8.91
C VAL A 68 10.33 -1.60 7.47
N SER A 69 9.78 -0.48 7.01
CA SER A 69 10.09 0.07 5.70
C SER A 69 10.46 1.54 5.78
N VAL A 70 11.56 1.92 5.14
CA VAL A 70 12.07 3.28 5.07
C VAL A 70 12.18 3.70 3.60
N LYS A 71 11.70 4.88 3.22
CA LYS A 71 11.87 5.44 1.86
C LYS A 71 12.64 6.77 1.89
N LEU A 72 13.70 6.91 1.10
CA LEU A 72 14.69 8.03 1.06
C LEU A 72 15.17 8.36 -0.39
N PRO A 73 15.37 9.62 -0.85
CA PRO A 73 14.58 10.83 -0.64
C PRO A 73 14.02 11.44 -1.95
N ASP A 74 12.87 12.11 -1.82
CA ASP A 74 12.36 13.14 -2.75
C ASP A 74 11.18 13.93 -2.14
N ASP A 75 11.20 14.07 -0.82
CA ASP A 75 10.06 14.47 -0.01
C ASP A 75 8.85 13.48 0.01
N PRO A 76 8.35 13.10 1.20
CA PRO A 76 9.00 13.08 2.51
C PRO A 76 9.49 11.70 2.93
N LEU A 77 10.50 11.71 3.83
CA LEU A 77 10.97 10.53 4.53
C LEU A 77 9.78 9.88 5.27
N LYS A 78 9.46 8.65 4.84
CA LYS A 78 8.37 7.82 5.38
C LYS A 78 8.98 6.58 6.03
N LEU A 79 8.80 6.47 7.33
CA LEU A 79 9.10 5.27 8.12
C LEU A 79 7.78 4.56 8.39
N LYS A 80 7.64 3.31 7.97
CA LYS A 80 6.48 2.45 8.25
C LYS A 80 6.92 1.27 9.10
N LEU A 81 6.33 1.14 10.27
CA LEU A 81 6.45 -0.01 11.15
C LEU A 81 5.12 -0.76 11.13
N GLN A 82 5.15 -2.06 10.89
CA GLN A 82 3.97 -2.93 10.87
C GLN A 82 4.23 -4.15 11.73
N TYR A 83 3.27 -4.45 12.59
CA TYR A 83 3.25 -5.60 13.46
C TYR A 83 2.01 -6.44 13.13
N PHE A 84 2.23 -7.71 12.81
CA PHE A 84 1.18 -8.67 12.52
C PHE A 84 1.13 -9.74 13.60
N HIS A 85 -0.08 -10.03 14.04
CA HIS A 85 -0.49 -11.14 14.88
C HIS A 85 -1.59 -11.92 14.14
N GLU A 86 -1.83 -13.17 14.52
CA GLU A 86 -2.79 -14.07 13.87
C GLU A 86 -4.17 -13.43 13.55
N ASN A 87 -4.72 -12.63 14.47
CA ASN A 87 -6.03 -11.99 14.35
C ASN A 87 -5.97 -10.46 14.46
N ALA A 88 -4.77 -9.87 14.42
CA ALA A 88 -4.60 -8.43 14.61
C ALA A 88 -3.41 -7.88 13.82
N THR A 89 -3.53 -6.67 13.31
CA THR A 89 -2.46 -5.93 12.67
C THR A 89 -2.40 -4.54 13.26
N PHE A 90 -1.21 -4.09 13.60
CA PHE A 90 -0.95 -2.72 14.00
C PHE A 90 0.09 -2.12 13.06
N ALA A 91 -0.09 -0.87 12.66
CA ALA A 91 0.89 -0.15 11.89
C ALA A 91 1.03 1.28 12.38
N THR A 92 2.25 1.79 12.35
CA THR A 92 2.55 3.19 12.53
C THR A 92 3.39 3.70 11.38
N VAL A 93 3.05 4.87 10.86
CA VAL A 93 3.76 5.55 9.78
C VAL A 93 4.15 6.93 10.26
N VAL A 94 5.45 7.21 10.25
CA VAL A 94 6.00 8.54 10.56
C VAL A 94 6.44 9.18 9.25
N CYS A 95 5.86 10.35 8.97
CA CYS A 95 6.27 11.24 7.87
C CYS A 95 6.99 12.44 8.48
N MET A 96 8.17 12.83 7.99
CA MET A 96 8.99 13.88 8.63
C MET A 96 8.98 15.25 7.94
N LYS A 97 8.66 15.37 6.64
CA LYS A 97 8.66 16.65 5.89
C LYS A 97 7.48 16.76 4.92
N PRO A 98 7.20 17.94 4.34
CA PRO A 98 7.44 19.26 4.93
C PRO A 98 6.59 19.49 6.21
N SER A 99 5.57 18.66 6.47
CA SER A 99 4.86 18.65 7.74
C SER A 99 5.01 17.29 8.44
N PRO A 100 5.64 17.24 9.62
CA PRO A 100 5.72 16.00 10.38
C PRO A 100 4.31 15.52 10.76
N ALA A 101 4.03 14.26 10.46
CA ALA A 101 2.76 13.64 10.73
C ALA A 101 2.96 12.18 11.10
N ILE A 102 2.17 11.72 12.06
CA ILE A 102 2.17 10.34 12.52
C ILE A 102 0.81 9.75 12.21
N GLU A 103 0.80 8.61 11.55
CA GLU A 103 -0.39 7.83 11.26
C GLU A 103 -0.33 6.52 12.06
N PHE A 104 -1.41 6.20 12.74
CA PHE A 104 -1.61 4.94 13.43
C PHE A 104 -2.76 4.21 12.76
N SER A 105 -2.60 2.92 12.51
CA SER A 105 -3.70 2.05 12.13
C SER A 105 -3.66 0.74 12.90
N GLY A 106 -4.84 0.23 13.20
CA GLY A 106 -5.03 -1.04 13.86
C GLY A 106 -6.20 -1.75 13.22
N THR A 107 -6.07 -3.05 13.02
CA THR A 107 -7.13 -3.93 12.55
C THR A 107 -7.15 -5.16 13.42
N VAL A 108 -8.33 -5.58 13.87
CA VAL A 108 -8.58 -6.86 14.53
C VAL A 108 -9.62 -7.61 13.74
N GLY A 109 -9.52 -8.92 13.65
CA GLY A 109 -10.49 -9.71 12.91
C GLY A 109 -10.38 -11.19 13.20
N ALA A 110 -11.51 -11.87 13.19
CA ALA A 110 -11.61 -13.30 13.39
C ALA A 110 -12.81 -13.85 12.61
N LYS A 111 -12.72 -15.10 12.15
CA LYS A 111 -13.83 -15.86 11.55
C LYS A 111 -14.61 -15.09 10.45
N GLY A 112 -13.89 -14.38 9.58
CA GLY A 112 -14.49 -13.68 8.43
C GLY A 112 -15.02 -12.26 8.72
N VAL A 113 -14.88 -11.74 9.94
CA VAL A 113 -15.21 -10.34 10.26
C VAL A 113 -13.95 -9.61 10.72
N SER A 114 -13.80 -8.35 10.33
CA SER A 114 -12.70 -7.48 10.75
C SER A 114 -13.18 -6.07 11.08
N PHE A 115 -12.51 -5.44 12.03
CA PHE A 115 -12.72 -4.08 12.47
C PHE A 115 -11.38 -3.37 12.41
N GLY A 116 -11.34 -2.20 11.80
CA GLY A 116 -10.13 -1.41 11.65
C GLY A 116 -10.37 0.06 11.95
N ALA A 117 -9.34 0.71 12.48
CA ALA A 117 -9.30 2.14 12.66
C ALA A 117 -7.97 2.69 12.18
N GLU A 118 -8.00 3.90 11.62
CA GLU A 118 -6.83 4.64 11.19
C GLU A 118 -6.98 6.09 11.68
N CYS A 119 -5.93 6.66 12.26
CA CYS A 119 -5.89 8.08 12.58
C CYS A 119 -4.56 8.68 12.16
N ARG A 120 -4.58 9.93 11.69
CA ARG A 120 -3.39 10.70 11.34
C ARG A 120 -3.36 11.99 12.14
N TYR A 121 -2.31 12.15 12.92
CA TYR A 121 -2.00 13.32 13.70
C TYR A 121 -0.91 14.15 13.02
N ASP A 122 -1.20 15.42 12.79
CA ASP A 122 -0.25 16.40 12.25
C ASP A 122 0.43 17.08 13.43
N THR A 123 1.71 16.75 13.66
CA THR A 123 2.46 17.22 14.83
C THR A 123 2.88 18.67 14.68
N ALA A 124 3.00 19.19 13.46
CA ALA A 124 3.29 20.60 13.22
C ALA A 124 2.10 21.51 13.60
N ARG A 125 0.87 21.04 13.42
CA ARG A 125 -0.34 21.82 13.68
C ARG A 125 -1.10 21.39 14.94
N GLY A 126 -0.64 20.35 15.63
CA GLY A 126 -1.28 19.78 16.82
C GLY A 126 -2.70 19.25 16.59
N LYS A 127 -3.05 18.83 15.37
CA LYS A 127 -4.44 18.49 14.98
C LYS A 127 -4.54 17.13 14.30
N PHE A 128 -5.62 16.40 14.57
CA PHE A 128 -5.98 15.22 13.79
C PHE A 128 -6.47 15.61 12.39
N ARG A 129 -5.75 15.17 11.36
CA ARG A 129 -6.06 15.46 9.95
C ARG A 129 -6.98 14.43 9.34
N LYS A 130 -6.93 13.20 9.83
CA LYS A 130 -7.65 12.06 9.26
C LYS A 130 -8.04 11.12 10.38
N TYR A 131 -9.27 10.66 10.38
CA TYR A 131 -9.68 9.46 11.08
C TYR A 131 -10.58 8.64 10.18
N ARG A 132 -10.40 7.32 10.21
CA ARG A 132 -11.21 6.35 9.50
C ARG A 132 -11.54 5.21 10.44
N ALA A 133 -12.73 4.67 10.27
CA ALA A 133 -13.15 3.41 10.86
C ALA A 133 -13.66 2.52 9.74
N ALA A 134 -13.38 1.23 9.82
CA ALA A 134 -13.79 0.26 8.82
C ALA A 134 -14.29 -1.02 9.50
N ILE A 135 -15.34 -1.61 8.94
CA ILE A 135 -15.80 -2.95 9.28
C ILE A 135 -15.79 -3.73 7.97
N GLY A 136 -15.13 -4.88 7.98
CA GLY A 136 -15.05 -5.80 6.85
C GLY A 136 -15.73 -7.11 7.18
N MET A 137 -16.41 -7.68 6.20
CA MET A 137 -16.95 -9.02 6.24
C MET A 137 -16.46 -9.77 5.01
N THR A 138 -16.03 -11.01 5.20
CA THR A 138 -15.45 -11.86 4.18
C THR A 138 -16.02 -13.26 4.35
N SER A 139 -16.66 -13.74 3.30
CA SER A 139 -17.18 -15.09 3.17
C SER A 139 -16.60 -15.74 1.91
N LYS A 140 -16.99 -16.98 1.62
CA LYS A 140 -16.47 -17.75 0.48
C LYS A 140 -16.83 -17.15 -0.90
N TYR A 141 -17.97 -16.47 -0.99
CA TYR A 141 -18.52 -15.97 -2.25
C TYR A 141 -18.70 -14.45 -2.30
N TYR A 142 -18.65 -13.78 -1.16
CA TYR A 142 -18.84 -12.33 -1.08
C TYR A 142 -17.93 -11.70 -0.04
N HIS A 143 -17.51 -10.47 -0.32
CA HIS A 143 -16.86 -9.59 0.64
C HIS A 143 -17.66 -8.30 0.72
N ALA A 144 -17.86 -7.80 1.92
CA ALA A 144 -18.49 -6.52 2.16
C ALA A 144 -17.58 -5.67 3.05
N ALA A 145 -17.58 -4.37 2.85
CA ALA A 145 -16.91 -3.46 3.76
C ALA A 145 -17.70 -2.16 3.91
N PHE A 146 -17.77 -1.69 5.14
CA PHE A 146 -18.27 -0.37 5.48
C PHE A 146 -17.10 0.46 5.99
N ILE A 147 -16.92 1.67 5.46
CA ILE A 147 -15.84 2.56 5.86
C ILE A 147 -16.40 3.96 6.11
N LEU A 148 -16.17 4.47 7.32
CA LEU A 148 -16.30 5.87 7.64
C LEU A 148 -14.94 6.54 7.45
N ALA A 149 -14.88 7.61 6.66
CA ALA A 149 -13.64 8.29 6.29
C ALA A 149 -13.78 9.81 6.37
N ASP A 150 -12.68 10.51 6.07
CA ASP A 150 -12.62 11.97 5.94
C ASP A 150 -13.18 12.73 7.14
N ARG A 151 -12.88 12.21 8.35
CA ARG A 151 -13.38 12.76 9.61
C ARG A 151 -14.91 12.66 9.73
N GLY A 152 -15.47 11.51 9.38
CA GLY A 152 -16.91 11.25 9.46
C GLY A 152 -17.70 11.78 8.27
N ASP A 153 -17.08 12.57 7.39
CA ASP A 153 -17.78 13.21 6.26
C ASP A 153 -18.09 12.24 5.11
N THR A 154 -17.27 11.20 4.93
CA THR A 154 -17.43 10.27 3.81
C THR A 154 -17.79 8.88 4.32
N ILE A 155 -18.94 8.37 3.88
CA ILE A 155 -19.35 6.97 4.08
C ILE A 155 -19.06 6.22 2.78
N LYS A 156 -18.40 5.07 2.88
CA LYS A 156 -18.18 4.16 1.76
C LYS A 156 -18.68 2.77 2.08
N VAL A 157 -19.41 2.19 1.15
CA VAL A 157 -19.91 0.82 1.23
C VAL A 157 -19.41 0.08 0.00
N TYR A 158 -18.77 -1.06 0.24
CA TYR A 158 -18.23 -1.95 -0.78
C TYR A 158 -18.95 -3.28 -0.70
N GLY A 159 -19.35 -3.82 -1.85
CA GLY A 159 -19.80 -5.18 -2.03
C GLY A 159 -19.01 -5.81 -3.18
N LEU A 160 -18.41 -6.97 -2.94
CA LEU A 160 -17.71 -7.78 -3.92
C LEU A 160 -18.40 -9.14 -3.94
N TYR A 161 -18.79 -9.60 -5.12
CA TYR A 161 -19.39 -10.91 -5.33
C TYR A 161 -18.58 -11.70 -6.35
N HIS A 162 -18.25 -12.94 -6.02
CA HIS A 162 -17.57 -13.88 -6.91
C HIS A 162 -18.59 -14.84 -7.51
N PHE A 163 -18.73 -14.84 -8.84
CA PHE A 163 -19.69 -15.70 -9.54
C PHE A 163 -19.22 -17.15 -9.67
N ASP A 164 -17.92 -17.40 -9.58
CA ASP A 164 -17.31 -18.72 -9.72
C ASP A 164 -16.43 -19.05 -8.50
N LYS A 165 -16.37 -20.32 -8.10
CA LYS A 165 -15.43 -20.85 -7.09
C LYS A 165 -13.97 -20.55 -7.45
N LYS A 166 -13.65 -20.47 -8.76
CA LYS A 166 -12.32 -20.09 -9.26
C LYS A 166 -12.09 -18.56 -9.34
N GLN A 167 -13.06 -17.76 -8.89
CA GLN A 167 -13.06 -16.30 -8.96
C GLN A 167 -12.85 -15.74 -10.38
N LYS A 168 -13.27 -16.51 -11.39
CA LYS A 168 -13.07 -16.14 -12.79
C LYS A 168 -13.78 -14.86 -13.16
N ALA A 169 -15.02 -14.73 -12.72
CA ALA A 169 -15.85 -13.55 -12.86
C ALA A 169 -16.19 -13.00 -11.47
N SER A 170 -16.00 -11.70 -11.27
CA SER A 170 -16.39 -11.02 -10.03
C SER A 170 -17.03 -9.67 -10.35
N ALA A 171 -18.08 -9.32 -9.62
CA ALA A 171 -18.67 -7.99 -9.65
C ALA A 171 -18.34 -7.24 -8.36
N VAL A 172 -18.13 -5.94 -8.49
CA VAL A 172 -17.90 -5.01 -7.39
C VAL A 172 -18.90 -3.88 -7.49
N VAL A 173 -19.47 -3.49 -6.35
CA VAL A 173 -20.26 -2.28 -6.21
C VAL A 173 -19.65 -1.46 -5.10
N GLU A 174 -19.41 -0.19 -5.36
CA GLU A 174 -18.98 0.80 -4.39
C GLU A 174 -19.98 1.95 -4.36
N LEU A 175 -20.58 2.20 -3.19
CA LEU A 175 -21.36 3.39 -2.92
C LEU A 175 -20.54 4.32 -2.01
N THR A 176 -20.24 5.52 -2.49
CA THR A 176 -19.62 6.58 -1.69
C THR A 176 -20.63 7.70 -1.49
N ARG A 177 -20.91 8.06 -0.23
CA ARG A 177 -21.74 9.20 0.16
C ARG A 177 -20.90 10.21 0.89
N LYS A 178 -20.95 11.46 0.44
CA LYS A 178 -20.35 12.61 1.12
C LYS A 178 -21.43 13.39 1.85
N LEU A 179 -21.40 13.38 3.18
CA LEU A 179 -22.44 13.94 4.04
C LEU A 179 -22.51 15.48 3.93
N SER A 180 -21.36 16.16 3.94
CA SER A 180 -21.28 17.63 3.86
C SER A 180 -21.88 18.20 2.58
N LYS A 181 -21.72 17.51 1.46
CA LYS A 181 -22.24 17.95 0.16
C LYS A 181 -23.57 17.30 -0.22
N ASN A 182 -24.04 16.34 0.57
CA ASN A 182 -25.15 15.47 0.24
C ASN A 182 -25.04 14.82 -1.17
N GLU A 183 -23.81 14.50 -1.58
CA GLU A 183 -23.49 13.92 -2.89
C GLU A 183 -23.29 12.41 -2.78
N ASN A 184 -23.78 11.66 -3.77
CA ASN A 184 -23.64 10.21 -3.86
C ASN A 184 -22.95 9.80 -5.17
N THR A 185 -21.94 8.96 -5.05
CA THR A 185 -21.26 8.33 -6.18
C THR A 185 -21.46 6.83 -6.09
N LEU A 186 -22.12 6.26 -7.09
CA LEU A 186 -22.24 4.82 -7.27
C LEU A 186 -21.25 4.39 -8.35
N THR A 187 -20.45 3.38 -8.05
CA THR A 187 -19.50 2.76 -8.98
C THR A 187 -19.78 1.27 -9.05
N VAL A 188 -19.89 0.75 -10.27
CA VAL A 188 -20.00 -0.68 -10.54
C VAL A 188 -18.76 -1.10 -11.31
N GLY A 189 -18.16 -2.21 -10.90
CA GLY A 189 -16.97 -2.77 -11.50
C GLY A 189 -17.09 -4.26 -11.74
N GLY A 190 -16.31 -4.75 -12.69
CA GLY A 190 -16.22 -6.14 -13.04
C GLY A 190 -14.76 -6.56 -13.19
N LEU A 191 -14.50 -7.80 -12.80
CA LEU A 191 -13.27 -8.53 -13.07
C LEU A 191 -13.64 -9.77 -13.86
N TYR A 192 -12.94 -10.03 -14.95
CA TYR A 192 -13.05 -11.26 -15.71
C TYR A 192 -11.67 -11.80 -16.08
N THR A 193 -11.37 -13.04 -15.69
CA THR A 193 -10.17 -13.75 -16.13
C THR A 193 -10.55 -14.60 -17.34
N VAL A 194 -9.99 -14.22 -18.49
CA VAL A 194 -10.24 -14.86 -19.78
C VAL A 194 -9.55 -16.21 -19.83
N ASP A 195 -8.29 -16.25 -19.38
CA ASP A 195 -7.45 -17.44 -19.30
C ASP A 195 -6.52 -17.35 -18.07
N ALA A 196 -5.55 -18.26 -17.94
CA ALA A 196 -4.62 -18.30 -16.80
C ALA A 196 -3.67 -17.08 -16.72
N GLN A 197 -3.49 -16.36 -17.83
CA GLN A 197 -2.53 -15.28 -18.02
C GLN A 197 -3.21 -13.92 -18.27
N THR A 198 -4.50 -13.91 -18.64
CA THR A 198 -5.22 -12.72 -19.09
C THR A 198 -6.35 -12.36 -18.14
N THR A 199 -6.32 -11.12 -17.64
CA THR A 199 -7.33 -10.55 -16.76
C THR A 199 -7.83 -9.22 -17.32
N VAL A 200 -9.14 -9.06 -17.39
CA VAL A 200 -9.81 -7.81 -17.74
C VAL A 200 -10.50 -7.25 -16.50
N LYS A 201 -10.37 -5.94 -16.30
CA LYS A 201 -11.11 -5.18 -15.30
C LYS A 201 -11.82 -4.04 -15.99
N ALA A 202 -13.03 -3.75 -15.56
CA ALA A 202 -13.75 -2.56 -15.96
C ALA A 202 -14.44 -1.95 -14.75
N ARG A 203 -14.62 -0.63 -14.74
CA ARG A 203 -15.45 0.09 -13.78
C ARG A 203 -16.15 1.25 -14.46
N LEU A 204 -17.37 1.53 -14.02
CA LEU A 204 -18.18 2.65 -14.46
C LEU A 204 -18.81 3.29 -13.22
N ASN A 205 -18.84 4.61 -13.17
CA ASN A 205 -19.56 5.35 -12.13
C ASN A 205 -20.69 6.23 -12.69
N ASN A 206 -21.57 6.68 -11.81
CA ASN A 206 -22.70 7.55 -12.17
C ASN A 206 -22.28 8.96 -12.65
N THR A 207 -21.01 9.34 -12.48
CA THR A 207 -20.48 10.57 -13.07
C THR A 207 -20.10 10.43 -14.54
N GLY A 208 -20.10 9.20 -15.09
CA GLY A 208 -19.75 8.92 -16.48
C GLY A 208 -18.30 8.51 -16.70
N ASN A 209 -17.53 8.27 -15.64
CA ASN A 209 -16.15 7.79 -15.76
C ASN A 209 -16.15 6.28 -15.98
N LEU A 210 -15.76 5.85 -17.18
CA LEU A 210 -15.53 4.46 -17.55
C LEU A 210 -14.01 4.22 -17.57
N ALA A 211 -13.54 3.21 -16.86
CA ALA A 211 -12.14 2.79 -16.93
C ALA A 211 -12.03 1.28 -17.15
N ALA A 212 -11.10 0.87 -18.00
CA ALA A 212 -10.79 -0.51 -18.29
C ALA A 212 -9.29 -0.78 -18.12
N LEU A 213 -8.95 -2.00 -17.72
CA LEU A 213 -7.58 -2.48 -17.57
C LEU A 213 -7.50 -3.92 -18.08
N LEU A 214 -6.66 -4.14 -19.08
CA LEU A 214 -6.21 -5.45 -19.52
C LEU A 214 -4.85 -5.74 -18.88
N ARG A 215 -4.73 -6.89 -18.22
CA ARG A 215 -3.47 -7.40 -17.69
C ARG A 215 -3.18 -8.75 -18.34
N LEU A 216 -2.00 -8.86 -18.94
CA LEU A 216 -1.50 -10.05 -19.60
C LEU A 216 -0.21 -10.52 -18.91
N GLU A 217 -0.12 -11.79 -18.55
CA GLU A 217 1.10 -12.42 -18.09
C GLU A 217 1.90 -12.93 -19.29
N VAL A 218 3.02 -12.26 -19.58
CA VAL A 218 3.86 -12.55 -20.75
C VAL A 218 4.87 -13.66 -20.46
N LYS A 219 5.35 -13.70 -19.21
CA LYS A 219 6.21 -14.75 -18.65
C LYS A 219 5.78 -14.98 -17.20
N PRO A 220 6.15 -16.11 -16.56
CA PRO A 220 5.84 -16.34 -15.15
C PRO A 220 6.21 -15.12 -14.30
N ARG A 221 5.22 -14.54 -13.61
CA ARG A 221 5.34 -13.34 -12.76
C ARG A 221 5.68 -12.02 -13.49
N SER A 222 5.77 -12.04 -14.82
CA SER A 222 5.97 -10.85 -15.66
C SER A 222 4.67 -10.43 -16.32
N HIS A 223 4.25 -9.18 -16.10
CA HIS A 223 2.94 -8.69 -16.50
C HIS A 223 3.03 -7.45 -17.39
N LEU A 224 2.33 -7.49 -18.52
CA LEU A 224 1.98 -6.34 -19.34
C LEU A 224 0.59 -5.84 -18.93
N MET A 225 0.42 -4.53 -18.83
CA MET A 225 -0.84 -3.90 -18.44
C MET A 225 -1.16 -2.75 -19.40
N ILE A 226 -2.37 -2.78 -19.96
CA ILE A 226 -2.92 -1.74 -20.84
C ILE A 226 -4.17 -1.21 -20.16
N SER A 227 -4.26 0.09 -19.94
CA SER A 227 -5.42 0.73 -19.31
C SER A 227 -5.98 1.85 -20.17
N GLY A 228 -7.29 2.05 -20.12
CA GLY A 228 -7.99 3.17 -20.75
C GLY A 228 -9.00 3.79 -19.79
N GLU A 229 -9.13 5.12 -19.80
CA GLU A 229 -10.16 5.86 -19.07
C GLU A 229 -10.85 6.83 -20.02
N PHE A 230 -12.19 6.81 -19.97
CA PHE A 230 -13.09 7.54 -20.85
C PHE A 230 -14.11 8.31 -20.00
N ASP A 231 -14.37 9.55 -20.37
CA ASP A 231 -15.50 10.31 -19.85
C ASP A 231 -16.68 10.14 -20.82
N MET A 232 -17.63 9.29 -20.45
CA MET A 232 -18.81 8.99 -21.28
C MET A 232 -19.74 10.21 -21.45
N LYS A 233 -19.57 11.27 -20.65
CA LYS A 233 -20.32 12.54 -20.79
C LYS A 233 -19.59 13.56 -21.67
N ALA A 234 -18.32 13.33 -21.98
CA ALA A 234 -17.49 14.22 -22.80
C ALA A 234 -16.66 13.37 -23.79
N LEU A 235 -17.37 12.71 -24.72
CA LEU A 235 -16.77 11.82 -25.73
C LEU A 235 -15.88 12.54 -26.75
N ASP A 236 -15.98 13.86 -26.82
CA ASP A 236 -15.11 14.75 -27.59
C ASP A 236 -13.70 14.84 -26.99
N ARG A 237 -13.54 14.53 -25.70
CA ARG A 237 -12.23 14.54 -25.04
C ARG A 237 -11.44 13.28 -25.37
N PRO A 238 -10.14 13.41 -25.68
CA PRO A 238 -9.32 12.25 -25.95
C PRO A 238 -9.23 11.35 -24.70
N PRO A 239 -9.32 10.03 -24.85
CA PRO A 239 -9.23 9.11 -23.73
C PRO A 239 -7.83 9.09 -23.14
N LYS A 240 -7.75 8.78 -21.85
CA LYS A 240 -6.46 8.57 -21.19
C LYS A 240 -6.07 7.11 -21.34
N ILE A 241 -4.96 6.86 -22.04
CA ILE A 241 -4.44 5.52 -22.25
C ILE A 241 -3.12 5.38 -21.48
N GLY A 242 -2.94 4.24 -20.82
CA GLY A 242 -1.76 3.91 -20.04
C GLY A 242 -1.21 2.54 -20.40
N LEU A 243 0.11 2.41 -20.38
CA LEU A 243 0.84 1.17 -20.61
C LEU A 243 1.85 0.96 -19.50
N ALA A 244 1.94 -0.25 -18.96
CA ALA A 244 2.93 -0.60 -17.95
C ALA A 244 3.43 -2.04 -18.16
N LEU A 245 4.74 -2.24 -18.00
CA LEU A 245 5.39 -3.53 -18.09
C LEU A 245 6.16 -3.79 -16.80
N ALA A 246 5.85 -4.91 -16.15
CA ALA A 246 6.56 -5.40 -14.97
C ALA A 246 7.23 -6.72 -15.33
N LEU A 247 8.56 -6.75 -15.31
CA LEU A 247 9.35 -7.95 -15.62
C LEU A 247 9.93 -8.51 -14.34
N VAL A 248 9.82 -9.83 -14.18
CA VAL A 248 10.57 -10.59 -13.19
C VAL A 248 11.65 -11.35 -13.97
N PRO A 249 12.94 -11.12 -13.66
CA PRO A 249 14.04 -11.81 -14.31
C PRO A 249 14.02 -13.31 -14.03
#